data_AF-A0A6A5BWJ3-F1
#
_entry.id   AF-A0A6A5BWJ3-F1
#
_cell.length_a   1.000
_cell.length_b   1.000
_cell.length_c   1.000
_cell.angle_alpha   90.00
_cell.angle_beta   90.00
_cell.angle_gamma   90.00
#
_symmetry.space_group_name_H-M   'P 1'
#
loop_
_entity.id
_entity.type
_entity.pdbx_description
1 polymer ?
#
loop_
_entity_poly.entity_id
_entity_poly.type
_entity_poly.pdbx_seq_one_letter_code
_entity_poly.pdbx_strand_id
1 'polypeptide(L)'
;MASKSQQISAIGLLTGVASTYNITDIGGGFRAGDGYSPLLASLGLVSGLAVVSQNLYVTDGSMNLLRKIDMSNPQNPIIQTIAGVLNDKGYNGDNLLATLATLSSPSSIAFN
;
A
#
# COMPACT_ATOMS: atom_id res chain seq x y z
N MET A 1 18.09 3.94 23.06
CA MET A 1 17.65 2.84 22.16
C MET A 1 18.08 3.22 20.75
N ALA A 2 19.04 2.51 20.17
CA ALA A 2 19.56 2.83 18.84
C ALA A 2 18.49 2.51 17.78
N SER A 3 18.12 3.47 16.93
CA SER A 3 17.27 3.19 15.77
C SER A 3 18.12 2.40 14.77
N LYS A 4 17.66 1.20 14.40
CA LYS A 4 18.29 0.43 13.33
C LYS A 4 17.83 1.05 12.01
N SER A 5 18.72 1.78 11.34
CA SER A 5 18.56 2.14 9.93
C SER A 5 18.62 0.85 9.11
N GLN A 6 17.52 0.47 8.48
CA GLN A 6 17.52 -0.55 7.43
C GLN A 6 17.63 0.18 6.08
N GLN A 7 18.49 -0.31 5.20
CA GLN A 7 18.53 0.13 3.81
C GLN A 7 17.86 -0.96 2.97
N ILE A 8 16.83 -0.58 2.20
CA ILE A 8 16.22 -1.46 1.20
C ILE A 8 16.67 -0.95 -0.16
N SER A 9 17.29 -1.83 -0.95
CA SER A 9 17.60 -1.58 -2.35
C SER A 9 16.43 -2.04 -3.20
N ALA A 10 15.74 -1.10 -3.84
CA ALA A 10 14.72 -1.42 -4.84
C ALA A 10 15.25 -1.08 -6.23
N ILE A 11 15.08 -2.01 -7.18
CA ILE A 11 15.44 -1.79 -8.58
C ILE A 11 14.23 -1.16 -9.28
N GLY A 12 14.38 0.10 -9.71
CA GLY A 12 13.39 0.75 -10.57
C GLY A 12 13.41 0.15 -11.98
N LEU A 13 12.38 -0.64 -12.33
CA LEU A 13 12.26 -1.29 -13.64
C LEU A 13 12.17 -0.31 -14.83
N LEU A 14 11.98 1.00 -14.58
CA LEU A 14 11.86 2.01 -15.63
C LEU A 14 13.22 2.65 -16.01
N THR A 15 14.26 2.53 -15.18
CA THR A 15 15.57 3.17 -15.41
C THR A 15 16.77 2.25 -15.22
N GLY A 16 16.59 1.06 -14.64
CA GLY A 16 17.70 0.16 -14.31
C GLY A 16 18.63 0.69 -13.21
N VAL A 17 18.26 1.79 -12.55
CA VAL A 17 19.03 2.40 -11.47
C VAL A 17 18.54 1.81 -10.14
N ALA A 18 19.48 1.29 -9.34
CA ALA A 18 19.21 0.94 -7.95
C ALA A 18 19.13 2.23 -7.12
N SER A 19 17.99 2.47 -6.49
CA SER A 19 17.81 3.56 -5.54
C SER A 19 17.88 3.02 -4.12
N THR A 20 18.72 3.62 -3.29
CA THR A 20 18.82 3.32 -1.85
C THR A 20 17.85 4.22 -1.09
N TYR A 21 16.89 3.61 -0.39
CA TYR A 21 15.96 4.35 0.47
C TYR A 21 16.45 4.31 1.93
N ASN A 22 16.73 5.49 2.51
CA ASN A 22 17.13 5.62 3.92
C ASN A 22 15.89 5.61 4.82
N ILE A 23 15.74 4.55 5.62
CA ILE A 23 14.60 4.34 6.52
C ILE A 23 14.90 4.97 7.89
N THR A 24 15.10 6.29 7.96
CA THR A 24 15.56 6.95 9.20
C THR A 24 14.52 7.80 9.92
N ASP A 25 13.27 7.91 9.47
CA ASP A 25 12.29 8.78 10.15
C ASP A 25 10.83 8.30 10.11
N ILE A 26 10.56 7.06 10.52
CA ILE A 26 9.18 6.54 10.58
C ILE A 26 8.98 5.76 11.87
N GLY A 27 8.48 6.43 12.91
CA GLY A 27 8.11 5.82 14.17
C GLY A 27 6.94 4.84 14.00
N GLY A 28 7.09 3.63 14.54
CA GLY A 28 5.98 2.74 14.90
C GLY A 28 5.15 2.15 13.75
N GLY A 29 5.64 1.07 13.13
CA GLY A 29 4.77 0.05 12.53
C GLY A 29 4.44 0.21 11.05
N PHE A 30 5.32 -0.36 10.21
CA PHE A 30 5.23 -0.57 8.75
C PHE A 30 3.99 -1.27 8.19
N ARG A 31 2.89 -1.42 8.91
CA ARG A 31 1.86 -2.36 8.47
C ARG A 31 1.19 -1.91 7.18
N ALA A 32 0.68 -0.68 7.09
CA ALA A 32 0.17 -0.17 5.80
C ALA A 32 1.26 0.53 4.98
N GLY A 33 1.99 1.50 5.54
CA GLY A 33 2.97 2.31 4.79
C GLY A 33 2.36 3.50 4.03
N ASP A 34 1.17 3.95 4.43
CA ASP A 34 0.45 5.05 3.78
C ASP A 34 1.21 6.38 3.83
N GLY A 35 1.15 7.15 2.73
CA GLY A 35 1.80 8.45 2.60
C GLY A 35 3.27 8.38 2.18
N TYR A 36 3.84 7.18 2.05
CA TYR A 36 5.23 6.96 1.67
C TYR A 36 5.36 6.26 0.31
N SER A 37 6.61 6.05 -0.11
CA SER A 37 6.90 5.24 -1.29
C SER A 37 6.28 3.84 -1.15
N PRO A 38 5.61 3.32 -2.18
CA PRO A 38 5.11 1.94 -2.22
C PRO A 38 6.20 0.89 -1.95
N LEU A 39 7.46 1.22 -2.20
CA LEU A 39 8.61 0.35 -1.95
C LEU A 39 8.89 0.13 -0.45
N LEU A 40 8.32 0.97 0.42
CA LEU A 40 8.42 0.86 1.86
C LEU A 40 7.18 0.21 2.50
N ALA A 41 6.13 -0.05 1.72
CA ALA A 41 4.92 -0.68 2.23
C ALA A 41 5.09 -2.20 2.32
N SER A 42 4.61 -2.78 3.42
CA SER A 42 4.35 -4.21 3.48
C SER A 42 3.05 -4.50 2.76
N LEU A 43 3.08 -5.37 1.76
CA LEU A 43 1.89 -5.91 1.12
C LEU A 43 1.83 -7.42 1.37
N GLY A 44 0.66 -7.98 1.69
CA GLY A 44 0.53 -9.42 1.87
C GLY A 44 -0.69 -10.04 1.20
N LEU A 45 -0.48 -11.21 0.57
CA LEU A 45 -1.50 -11.89 -0.23
C LEU A 45 -2.14 -10.98 -1.29
N VAL A 46 -1.31 -10.27 -2.04
CA VAL A 46 -1.77 -9.48 -3.19
C VAL A 46 -2.34 -10.42 -4.24
N SER A 47 -3.62 -10.25 -4.57
CA SER A 47 -4.36 -11.15 -5.46
C SER A 47 -5.18 -10.42 -6.52
N GLY A 48 -5.68 -9.22 -6.21
CA GLY A 48 -6.33 -8.33 -7.17
C GLY A 48 -5.44 -7.15 -7.52
N LEU A 49 -5.31 -6.88 -8.82
CA LEU A 49 -4.60 -5.72 -9.38
C LEU A 49 -5.47 -5.08 -10.46
N ALA A 50 -5.54 -3.75 -10.47
CA ALA A 50 -6.19 -3.00 -11.54
C ALA A 50 -5.47 -1.66 -11.75
N VAL A 51 -5.29 -1.26 -13.01
CA VAL A 51 -4.71 0.03 -13.36
C VAL A 51 -5.81 0.92 -13.94
N VAL A 52 -5.97 2.11 -13.38
CA VAL A 52 -6.89 3.11 -13.89
C VAL A 52 -6.18 4.45 -13.97
N SER A 53 -6.07 4.99 -15.18
CA SER A 53 -5.31 6.20 -15.46
C SER A 53 -3.87 6.09 -14.94
N GLN A 54 -3.47 6.94 -14.00
CA GLN A 54 -2.13 6.99 -13.40
C GLN A 54 -2.10 6.33 -12.02
N ASN A 55 -3.00 5.38 -11.75
CA ASN A 55 -3.12 4.75 -10.44
C ASN A 55 -3.15 3.23 -10.55
N LEU A 56 -2.39 2.56 -9.70
CA LEU A 56 -2.44 1.12 -9.50
C LEU A 56 -3.23 0.82 -8.22
N TYR A 57 -4.24 -0.02 -8.33
CA TYR A 57 -5.05 -0.47 -7.21
C TYR A 57 -4.70 -1.91 -6.91
N VAL A 58 -4.48 -2.23 -5.63
CA VAL A 58 -4.06 -3.55 -5.18
C VAL A 58 -4.88 -4.00 -3.99
N THR A 59 -5.32 -5.26 -3.98
CA THR A 59 -5.87 -5.85 -2.76
C THR A 59 -4.72 -6.33 -1.89
N ASP A 60 -4.77 -6.01 -0.60
CA ASP A 60 -3.91 -6.60 0.42
C ASP A 60 -4.76 -7.57 1.23
N GLY A 61 -4.82 -8.81 0.75
CA GLY A 61 -5.70 -9.84 1.30
C GLY A 61 -5.34 -10.24 2.73
N SER A 62 -4.05 -10.10 3.10
CA SER A 62 -3.57 -10.42 4.45
C SER A 62 -3.92 -9.32 5.46
N MET A 63 -4.00 -8.07 5.01
CA MET A 63 -4.28 -6.91 5.85
C MET A 63 -5.73 -6.45 5.79
N ASN A 64 -6.56 -7.06 4.92
CA ASN A 64 -7.95 -6.67 4.65
C ASN A 64 -8.07 -5.24 4.13
N LEU A 65 -7.14 -4.83 3.27
CA LEU A 65 -7.10 -3.48 2.73
C LEU A 65 -7.26 -3.48 1.21
N LEU A 66 -7.86 -2.41 0.69
CA LEU A 66 -7.69 -1.98 -0.70
C LEU A 66 -6.74 -0.79 -0.70
N ARG A 67 -5.65 -0.91 -1.45
CA ARG A 67 -4.59 0.10 -1.52
C ARG A 67 -4.55 0.73 -2.90
N LYS A 68 -4.26 2.03 -2.95
CA LYS A 68 -3.99 2.79 -4.18
C LYS A 68 -2.53 3.21 -4.15
N ILE A 69 -1.84 3.01 -5.27
CA ILE A 69 -0.54 3.58 -5.56
C ILE A 69 -0.76 4.68 -6.60
N ASP A 70 -0.54 5.92 -6.19
CA ASP A 70 -0.60 7.09 -7.06
C ASP A 70 0.72 7.22 -7.83
N MET A 71 0.63 7.10 -9.15
CA MET A 71 1.75 7.22 -10.09
C MET A 71 1.69 8.53 -10.89
N SER A 72 0.91 9.53 -10.47
CA SER A 72 0.88 10.85 -11.13
C SER A 72 2.25 11.54 -11.13
N ASN A 73 3.09 11.24 -10.14
CA ASN A 73 4.51 11.51 -10.15
C ASN A 73 5.30 10.18 -10.10
N PRO A 74 5.72 9.63 -11.26
CA PRO A 74 6.44 8.36 -11.30
C PRO A 74 7.79 8.35 -10.57
N GLN A 75 8.39 9.53 -10.32
CA GLN A 75 9.63 9.65 -9.56
C GLN A 75 9.40 9.60 -8.04
N ASN A 76 8.19 9.91 -7.60
CA ASN A 76 7.81 9.86 -6.19
C ASN A 76 6.37 9.36 -6.03
N PRO A 77 6.13 8.07 -6.35
CA PRO A 77 4.81 7.49 -6.18
C PRO A 77 4.48 7.36 -4.70
N ILE A 78 3.18 7.43 -4.37
CA ILE A 78 2.68 7.34 -3.00
C ILE A 78 1.67 6.21 -2.89
N ILE A 79 1.82 5.37 -1.88
CA ILE A 79 0.79 4.38 -1.52
C ILE A 79 -0.15 4.92 -0.44
N GLN A 80 -1.43 4.57 -0.52
CA GLN A 80 -2.43 4.90 0.48
C GLN A 80 -3.52 3.82 0.58
N THR A 81 -4.08 3.63 1.76
CA THR A 81 -5.29 2.82 1.97
C THR A 81 -6.51 3.61 1.52
N ILE A 82 -7.35 2.99 0.68
CA ILE A 82 -8.59 3.61 0.20
C ILE A 82 -9.85 2.88 0.68
N ALA A 83 -9.73 1.63 1.14
CA ALA A 83 -10.78 0.93 1.86
C ALA A 83 -10.19 -0.14 2.79
N GLY A 84 -10.93 -0.52 3.83
CA GLY A 84 -10.47 -1.47 4.84
C GLY A 84 -9.91 -0.80 6.09
N VAL A 85 -9.97 -1.53 7.20
CA VAL A 85 -9.34 -1.18 8.48
C VAL A 85 -8.24 -2.20 8.76
N LEU A 86 -7.04 -1.70 9.07
CA LEU A 86 -5.85 -2.53 9.19
C LEU A 86 -6.02 -3.61 10.27
N ASN A 87 -5.82 -4.88 9.88
CA ASN A 87 -5.96 -6.08 10.73
C ASN A 87 -7.36 -6.30 11.31
N ASP A 88 -8.39 -5.63 10.78
CA ASP A 88 -9.77 -5.83 11.18
C ASP A 88 -10.56 -6.48 10.05
N LYS A 89 -10.85 -7.77 10.24
CA LYS A 89 -11.52 -8.61 9.25
C LYS A 89 -13.00 -8.68 9.54
N GLY A 90 -13.85 -8.34 8.58
CA GLY A 90 -15.29 -8.51 8.74
C GLY A 90 -16.13 -7.77 7.72
N TYR A 91 -17.31 -7.39 8.18
CA TYR A 91 -18.27 -6.57 7.46
C TYR A 91 -18.92 -5.55 8.41
N ASN A 92 -18.83 -4.28 8.05
CA ASN A 92 -19.60 -3.18 8.66
C ASN A 92 -19.86 -2.03 7.65
N GLY A 93 -19.61 -2.24 6.35
CA GLY A 93 -19.33 -1.16 5.41
C GLY A 93 -20.52 -0.34 4.92
N ASP A 94 -21.75 -0.76 5.19
CA ASP A 94 -22.94 -0.03 4.74
C ASP A 94 -23.03 1.34 5.42
N ASN A 95 -23.21 2.38 4.61
CA ASN A 95 -23.32 3.78 5.07
C ASN A 95 -22.10 4.29 5.86
N LEU A 96 -20.96 3.62 5.79
CA LEU A 96 -19.69 4.08 6.35
C LEU A 96 -18.76 4.61 5.25
N LEU A 97 -17.78 5.42 5.65
CA LEU A 97 -16.63 5.70 4.79
C LEU A 97 -15.89 4.39 4.49
N ALA A 98 -15.42 4.22 3.26
CA ALA A 98 -14.73 2.99 2.85
C ALA A 98 -13.49 2.68 3.72
N THR A 99 -12.81 3.70 4.23
CA THR A 99 -11.66 3.58 5.16
C THR A 99 -12.05 3.23 6.60
N LEU A 100 -13.33 3.28 6.93
CA LEU A 100 -13.89 2.81 8.21
C LEU A 100 -14.61 1.46 8.05
N ALA A 101 -14.78 1.00 6.80
CA ALA A 101 -15.35 -0.30 6.50
C ALA A 101 -14.30 -1.41 6.71
N THR A 102 -14.67 -2.50 7.39
CA THR A 102 -13.89 -3.73 7.47
C THR A 102 -14.13 -4.56 6.22
N LEU A 103 -13.06 -5.18 5.73
CA LEU A 103 -13.10 -6.09 4.59
C LEU A 103 -12.73 -7.49 5.06
N SER A 104 -13.02 -8.50 4.26
CA SER A 104 -12.61 -9.88 4.55
C SER A 104 -11.86 -10.47 3.37
N SER A 105 -10.53 -10.38 3.43
CA SER A 105 -9.60 -10.94 2.44
C SER A 105 -9.99 -10.60 0.99
N PRO A 106 -9.99 -9.30 0.61
CA PRO A 106 -10.36 -8.88 -0.74
C PRO A 106 -9.44 -9.54 -1.79
N SER A 107 -10.03 -10.11 -2.84
CA SER A 107 -9.31 -10.96 -3.80
C SER A 107 -9.25 -10.42 -5.23
N SER A 108 -10.11 -9.46 -5.59
CA SER A 108 -10.20 -8.92 -6.94
C SER A 108 -10.66 -7.46 -6.92
N ILE A 109 -10.34 -6.74 -7.99
CA ILE A 109 -10.73 -5.34 -8.21
C ILE A 109 -11.26 -5.25 -9.64
N ALA A 110 -12.39 -4.58 -9.82
CA ALA A 110 -12.92 -4.23 -11.12
C ALA A 110 -13.40 -2.78 -11.11
N PHE A 111 -13.28 -2.13 -12.26
CA PHE A 111 -13.82 -0.80 -12.53
C PHE A 111 -14.87 -0.91 -13.63
N ASN A 112 -15.82 0.02 -13.65
CA ASN A 112 -16.88 0.10 -14.64
C ASN A 112 -16.50 0.92 -15.87
#